data_AF-A0AA42TV76-F1
#
_entry.id   AF-A0AA42TV76-F1
#
_cell.length_a   1.000
_cell.length_b   1.000
_cell.length_c   1.000
_cell.angle_alpha   90.00
_cell.angle_beta   90.00
_cell.angle_gamma   90.00
#
_symmetry.space_group_name_H-M   'P 1'
#
loop_
_entity.id
_entity.type
_entity.pdbx_description
1 polymer ?
#
loop_
_entity_poly.entity_id
_entity_poly.type
_entity_poly.pdbx_seq_one_letter_code
_entity_poly.pdbx_strand_id
1 'polypeptide(L)'
;MTAALGILCALLVHSKGSIQRWSRELLRENELRDGLLLGAAALVVMPLLPQAPIDPWGVLSLAALWKVVVLFMAVGMLGHILTRVLGPRWGLPVTGFFSGFVSSTAAIASLGQLAKSDEHQQAQAFGCAMLAQLASLCLFIAILSTTSIALMLSMALPLLVAALCLVLAAATGLLNRQKTATQTEFETERVFKLSTALLIAGTIALMLVLGAWLQHIFGSTGVLVAAAFAALAELHAAAASLGQLFASGSLPLPIAQWGLLVILASSAIAKSVLAFAVGGVKYGTRISLGLASMVTGAGLSLLWIG
;
A
#
# COMPACT_ATOMS: atom_id res chain seq x y z
N MET A 1 35.90 10.36 -14.51
CA MET A 1 34.89 9.92 -13.51
C MET A 1 35.06 10.63 -12.16
N THR A 2 36.29 10.92 -11.71
CA THR A 2 36.58 11.66 -10.46
C THR A 2 36.16 13.13 -10.49
N ALA A 3 36.32 13.83 -11.61
CA ALA A 3 35.88 15.23 -11.75
C ALA A 3 34.34 15.40 -11.66
N ALA A 4 33.59 14.44 -12.21
CA ALA A 4 32.13 14.42 -12.13
C ALA A 4 31.62 14.17 -10.70
N LEU A 5 32.30 13.28 -9.95
CA LEU A 5 32.05 13.05 -8.52
C LEU A 5 32.37 14.29 -7.66
N GLY A 6 33.45 15.01 -7.98
CA GLY A 6 33.79 16.27 -7.32
C GLY A 6 32.75 17.36 -7.55
N ILE A 7 32.25 17.49 -8.78
CA ILE A 7 31.19 18.44 -9.14
C ILE A 7 29.85 18.04 -8.49
N LEU A 8 29.53 16.74 -8.42
CA LEU A 8 28.35 16.23 -7.72
C LEU A 8 28.41 16.51 -6.21
N CYS A 9 29.56 16.27 -5.59
CA CYS A 9 29.81 16.59 -4.18
C CYS A 9 29.77 18.11 -3.94
N ALA A 10 30.34 18.91 -4.85
CA ALA A 10 30.29 20.37 -4.77
C ALA A 10 28.87 20.91 -4.93
N LEU A 11 28.06 20.34 -5.83
CA LEU A 11 26.63 20.64 -5.99
C LEU A 11 25.84 20.27 -4.73
N LEU A 12 26.10 19.10 -4.14
CA LEU A 12 25.46 18.66 -2.89
C LEU A 12 25.82 19.57 -1.71
N VAL A 13 27.07 20.02 -1.61
CA VAL A 13 27.54 20.92 -0.56
C VAL A 13 27.06 22.36 -0.79
N HIS A 14 26.97 22.81 -2.03
CA HIS A 14 26.42 24.13 -2.39
C HIS A 14 24.91 24.21 -2.11
N SER A 15 24.19 23.10 -2.34
CA SER A 15 22.74 23.01 -2.07
C SER A 15 22.41 22.88 -0.57
N LYS A 16 23.41 22.65 0.29
CA LYS A 16 23.27 22.47 1.75
C LYS A 16 22.58 23.66 2.44
N GLY A 17 22.81 24.89 1.98
CA GLY A 17 22.18 26.09 2.53
C GLY A 17 20.69 26.24 2.16
N SER A 18 20.30 25.75 0.98
CA SER A 18 18.89 25.74 0.53
C SER A 18 18.11 24.61 1.19
N ILE A 19 18.73 23.42 1.30
CA ILE A 19 18.18 22.26 2.02
C ILE A 19 17.97 22.57 3.50
N GLN A 20 18.85 23.37 4.13
CA GLN A 20 18.70 23.76 5.54
C GLN A 20 17.58 24.77 5.81
N ARG A 21 17.25 25.68 4.87
CA ARG A 21 16.07 26.56 5.00
C ARG A 21 14.77 25.80 4.73
N TRP A 22 14.73 24.96 3.70
CA TRP A 22 13.62 24.05 3.41
C TRP A 22 13.37 23.04 4.56
N SER A 23 14.44 22.51 5.15
CA SER A 23 14.38 21.63 6.33
C SER A 23 13.81 22.31 7.56
N ARG A 24 14.01 23.63 7.73
CA ARG A 24 13.63 24.34 8.96
C ARG A 24 12.21 24.92 8.88
N GLU A 25 11.69 25.13 7.67
CA GLU A 25 10.34 25.68 7.45
C GLU A 25 9.29 24.61 7.08
N LEU A 26 9.66 23.46 6.49
CA LEU A 26 8.70 22.44 6.04
C LEU A 26 8.78 21.11 6.81
N LEU A 27 9.96 20.69 7.27
CA LEU A 27 10.16 19.38 7.89
C LEU A 27 10.20 19.50 9.42
N ARG A 28 9.30 18.81 10.13
CA ARG A 28 9.46 18.63 11.58
C ARG A 28 10.72 17.80 11.83
N GLU A 29 11.37 17.99 12.98
CA GLU A 29 12.61 17.28 13.36
C GLU A 29 12.47 15.74 13.24
N ASN A 30 11.27 15.22 13.46
CA ASN A 30 10.93 13.82 13.27
C ASN A 30 10.92 13.40 11.79
N GLU A 31 10.35 14.19 10.88
CA GLU A 31 10.29 13.87 9.44
C GLU A 31 11.69 13.89 8.81
N LEU A 32 12.58 14.75 9.32
CA LEU A 32 13.98 14.76 8.92
C LEU A 32 14.68 13.45 9.31
N ARG A 33 14.47 13.00 10.55
CA ARG A 33 15.02 11.73 11.04
C ARG A 33 14.47 10.55 10.23
N ASP A 34 13.18 10.55 9.93
CA ASP A 34 12.54 9.48 9.17
C ASP A 34 13.05 9.45 7.71
N GLY A 35 13.28 10.62 7.11
CA GLY A 35 13.95 10.74 5.81
C GLY A 35 15.40 10.27 5.82
N LEU A 36 16.15 10.56 6.88
CA LEU A 36 17.51 10.05 7.07
C LEU A 36 17.53 8.52 7.24
N LEU A 37 16.58 7.95 8.00
CA LEU A 37 16.43 6.51 8.15
C LEU A 37 16.05 5.84 6.83
N LEU A 38 15.13 6.42 6.06
CA LEU A 38 14.80 5.97 4.70
C LEU A 38 16.04 6.01 3.79
N GLY A 39 16.79 7.12 3.83
CA GLY A 39 18.04 7.27 3.06
C GLY A 39 19.10 6.24 3.45
N ALA A 40 19.26 5.96 4.75
CA ALA A 40 20.17 4.92 5.23
C ALA A 40 19.71 3.51 4.81
N ALA A 41 18.42 3.21 4.94
CA ALA A 41 17.86 1.93 4.50
C ALA A 41 18.05 1.74 2.98
N ALA A 42 17.83 2.77 2.18
CA ALA A 42 17.91 2.70 0.72
C ALA A 42 19.36 2.71 0.19
N LEU A 43 20.24 3.55 0.74
CA LEU A 43 21.57 3.80 0.18
C LEU A 43 22.70 3.07 0.92
N VAL A 44 22.50 2.68 2.18
CA VAL A 44 23.51 1.98 2.99
C VAL A 44 23.16 0.50 3.10
N VAL A 45 21.95 0.17 3.57
CA VAL A 45 21.59 -1.24 3.82
C VAL A 45 21.35 -1.99 2.50
N MET A 46 20.59 -1.42 1.56
CA MET A 46 20.26 -2.10 0.30
C MET A 46 21.47 -2.63 -0.48
N PRO A 47 22.57 -1.86 -0.72
CA PRO A 47 23.72 -2.39 -1.46
C PRO A 47 24.54 -3.44 -0.68
N LEU A 48 24.38 -3.52 0.64
CA LEU A 48 25.07 -4.52 1.47
C LEU A 48 24.36 -5.88 1.48
N LEU A 49 23.11 -5.94 1.03
CA LEU A 49 22.32 -7.18 1.09
C LEU A 49 22.73 -8.18 0.00
N PRO A 50 22.70 -9.49 0.31
CA PRO A 50 22.95 -10.53 -0.68
C PRO A 50 21.91 -10.46 -1.80
N GLN A 51 22.38 -10.50 -3.05
CA GLN A 51 21.50 -10.54 -4.22
C GLN A 51 20.97 -11.95 -4.49
N ALA A 52 21.71 -12.98 -4.08
CA ALA A 52 21.28 -14.37 -4.19
C ALA A 52 20.23 -14.70 -3.10
N PRO A 53 19.23 -15.54 -3.42
CA PRO A 53 18.33 -16.10 -2.41
C PRO A 53 19.12 -16.84 -1.33
N ILE A 54 18.67 -16.72 -0.07
CA ILE A 54 19.36 -17.34 1.08
C ILE A 54 18.73 -18.67 1.52
N ASP A 55 17.57 -19.01 0.95
CA ASP A 55 16.79 -20.19 1.31
C ASP A 55 16.96 -21.34 0.30
N PRO A 56 16.72 -22.60 0.71
CA PRO A 56 16.84 -23.75 -0.18
C PRO A 56 15.88 -23.74 -1.38
N TRP A 57 14.74 -23.03 -1.26
CA TRP A 57 13.73 -22.96 -2.32
C TRP A 57 14.00 -21.84 -3.33
N GLY A 58 14.99 -20.98 -3.08
CA GLY A 58 15.35 -19.88 -3.98
C GLY A 58 14.33 -18.73 -4.00
N VAL A 59 13.43 -18.64 -3.00
CA VAL A 59 12.31 -17.70 -2.98
C VAL A 59 12.64 -16.46 -2.15
N LEU A 60 13.40 -16.61 -1.08
CA LEU A 60 13.67 -15.57 -0.09
C LEU A 60 14.91 -14.76 -0.50
N SER A 61 14.66 -13.74 -1.33
CA SER A 61 15.67 -12.73 -1.66
C SER A 61 15.62 -11.57 -0.66
N LEU A 62 16.67 -11.45 0.16
CA LEU A 62 16.83 -10.34 1.11
C LEU A 62 16.81 -8.99 0.40
N ALA A 63 17.48 -8.88 -0.74
CA ALA A 63 17.49 -7.66 -1.54
C ALA A 63 16.08 -7.31 -2.07
N ALA A 64 15.31 -8.28 -2.58
CA ALA A 64 13.95 -8.03 -3.07
C ALA A 64 12.99 -7.64 -1.93
N LEU A 65 13.06 -8.35 -0.81
CA LEU A 65 12.28 -8.04 0.39
C LEU A 65 12.59 -6.62 0.90
N TRP A 66 13.87 -6.26 0.97
CA TRP A 66 14.28 -4.95 1.44
C TRP A 66 13.88 -3.82 0.49
N LYS A 67 13.85 -4.05 -0.82
CA LYS A 67 13.29 -3.10 -1.79
C LYS A 67 11.82 -2.79 -1.49
N VAL A 68 11.02 -3.81 -1.18
CA VAL A 68 9.60 -3.61 -0.78
C VAL A 68 9.49 -2.81 0.51
N VAL A 69 10.36 -3.07 1.50
CA VAL A 69 10.41 -2.31 2.75
C VAL A 69 10.75 -0.84 2.49
N VAL A 70 11.79 -0.57 1.70
CA VAL A 70 12.19 0.80 1.33
C VAL A 70 11.09 1.52 0.56
N LEU A 71 10.43 0.83 -0.38
CA LEU A 71 9.29 1.38 -1.11
C LEU A 71 8.13 1.74 -0.17
N PHE A 72 7.77 0.83 0.74
CA PHE A 72 6.71 1.07 1.73
C PHE A 72 7.05 2.27 2.61
N MET A 73 8.29 2.36 3.06
CA MET A 73 8.78 3.50 3.83
C MET A 73 8.73 4.81 3.02
N ALA A 74 9.17 4.79 1.76
CA ALA A 74 9.15 5.99 0.92
C ALA A 74 7.72 6.48 0.68
N VAL A 75 6.82 5.57 0.32
CA VAL A 75 5.42 5.89 0.02
C VAL A 75 4.67 6.34 1.27
N GLY A 76 4.87 5.68 2.42
CA GLY A 76 4.27 6.11 3.68
C GLY A 76 4.75 7.50 4.11
N MET A 77 6.04 7.83 3.90
CA MET A 77 6.60 9.14 4.25
C MET A 77 6.02 10.22 3.35
N LEU A 78 5.95 9.95 2.04
CA LEU A 78 5.31 10.84 1.08
C LEU A 78 3.83 11.03 1.41
N GLY A 79 3.09 9.96 1.73
CA GLY A 79 1.70 10.03 2.15
C GLY A 79 1.50 10.90 3.38
N HIS A 80 2.33 10.72 4.42
CA HIS A 80 2.30 11.54 5.62
C HIS A 80 2.58 13.03 5.31
N ILE A 81 3.63 13.32 4.53
CA ILE A 81 3.96 14.71 4.15
C ILE A 81 2.83 15.33 3.33
N LEU A 82 2.27 14.59 2.36
CA LEU A 82 1.20 15.08 1.49
C LEU A 82 -0.10 15.30 2.28
N THR A 83 -0.46 14.43 3.22
CA THR A 83 -1.61 14.69 4.11
C THR A 83 -1.41 15.98 4.92
N ARG A 84 -0.21 16.22 5.47
CA ARG A 84 0.09 17.41 6.28
C ARG A 84 0.08 18.70 5.44
N VAL A 85 0.68 18.67 4.25
CA VAL A 85 0.84 19.88 3.41
C VAL A 85 -0.43 20.20 2.64
N LEU A 86 -1.09 19.19 2.06
CA LEU A 86 -2.28 19.39 1.23
C LEU A 86 -3.58 19.33 2.03
N GLY A 87 -3.58 18.68 3.19
CA GLY A 87 -4.79 18.49 3.98
C GLY A 87 -5.50 19.77 4.39
N PRO A 88 -4.80 20.79 4.93
CA PRO A 88 -5.43 22.06 5.29
C PRO A 88 -6.02 22.82 4.10
N ARG A 89 -5.48 22.62 2.89
CA ARG A 89 -5.87 23.35 1.67
C ARG A 89 -6.95 22.64 0.84
N TRP A 90 -6.92 21.31 0.78
CA TRP A 90 -7.76 20.51 -0.13
C TRP A 90 -8.79 19.62 0.59
N GLY A 91 -8.77 19.60 1.93
CA GLY A 91 -9.81 19.02 2.77
C GLY A 91 -9.83 17.48 2.83
N LEU A 92 -10.95 16.97 3.32
CA LEU A 92 -11.24 15.56 3.62
C LEU A 92 -10.96 14.55 2.47
N PRO A 93 -11.28 14.83 1.18
CA PRO A 93 -11.05 13.85 0.11
C PRO A 93 -9.57 13.60 -0.17
N VAL A 94 -8.77 14.67 -0.19
CA VAL A 94 -7.32 14.58 -0.46
C VAL A 94 -6.60 13.95 0.72
N THR A 95 -6.97 14.33 1.95
CA THR A 95 -6.46 13.67 3.16
C THR A 95 -6.86 12.20 3.21
N GLY A 96 -8.09 11.86 2.85
CA GLY A 96 -8.57 10.48 2.72
C GLY A 96 -7.69 9.66 1.76
N PHE A 97 -7.45 10.15 0.54
CA PHE A 97 -6.55 9.50 -0.41
C PHE A 97 -5.15 9.26 0.19
N PHE A 98 -4.48 10.31 0.67
CA PHE A 98 -3.11 10.18 1.16
C PHE A 98 -3.00 9.38 2.48
N SER A 99 -4.05 9.38 3.32
CA SER A 99 -4.12 8.51 4.50
C SER A 99 -4.12 7.03 4.13
N GLY A 100 -4.60 6.67 2.93
CA GLY A 100 -4.57 5.31 2.41
C GLY A 100 -3.16 4.76 2.15
N PHE A 101 -2.19 5.63 1.83
CA PHE A 101 -0.76 5.25 1.74
C PHE A 101 -0.13 4.98 3.10
N VAL A 102 -0.69 5.57 4.15
CA VAL A 102 -0.26 5.35 5.53
C VAL A 102 -0.89 4.05 6.05
N SER A 103 -2.22 3.97 6.01
CA SER A 103 -2.98 2.75 6.30
C SER A 103 -4.42 2.88 5.81
N SER A 104 -4.77 2.14 4.74
CA SER A 104 -6.17 2.07 4.26
C SER A 104 -7.11 1.44 5.28
N THR A 105 -6.61 0.54 6.14
CA THR A 105 -7.37 -0.07 7.24
C THR A 105 -7.71 0.96 8.32
N ALA A 106 -6.73 1.76 8.75
CA ALA A 106 -6.97 2.85 9.70
C ALA A 106 -7.90 3.92 9.09
N ALA A 107 -7.73 4.25 7.80
CA ALA A 107 -8.61 5.17 7.11
C ALA A 107 -10.08 4.71 7.11
N ILE A 108 -10.35 3.42 6.84
CA ILE A 108 -11.70 2.85 6.93
C ILE A 108 -12.26 2.92 8.34
N ALA A 109 -11.45 2.66 9.37
CA ALA A 109 -11.88 2.77 10.76
C ALA A 109 -12.22 4.23 11.12
N SER A 110 -11.31 5.17 10.88
CA SER A 110 -11.51 6.59 11.24
C SER A 110 -12.66 7.23 10.47
N LEU A 111 -12.78 6.94 9.16
CA LEU A 111 -13.91 7.41 8.36
C LEU A 111 -15.21 6.70 8.74
N GLY A 112 -15.14 5.45 9.19
CA GLY A 112 -16.28 4.74 9.77
C GLY A 112 -16.77 5.41 11.06
N GLN A 113 -15.86 5.80 11.96
CA GLN A 113 -16.22 6.56 13.16
C GLN A 113 -16.90 7.88 12.80
N LEU A 114 -16.34 8.62 11.83
CA LEU A 114 -16.91 9.86 11.32
C LEU A 114 -18.33 9.65 10.75
N ALA A 115 -18.51 8.62 9.93
CA ALA A 115 -19.79 8.24 9.33
C ALA A 115 -20.84 7.84 10.38
N LYS A 116 -20.40 7.26 11.50
CA LYS A 116 -21.27 6.85 12.62
C LYS A 116 -21.63 8.03 13.52
N SER A 117 -20.71 8.99 13.71
CA SER A 117 -20.95 10.18 14.54
C SER A 117 -21.85 11.21 13.86
N ASP A 118 -21.82 11.30 12.53
CA ASP A 118 -22.60 12.29 11.77
C ASP A 118 -23.12 11.67 10.46
N GLU A 119 -24.44 11.45 10.41
CA GLU A 119 -25.12 10.86 9.25
C GLU A 119 -24.99 11.73 7.99
N HIS A 120 -24.85 13.06 8.14
CA HIS A 120 -24.65 13.96 6.99
C HIS A 120 -23.28 13.77 6.34
N GLN A 121 -22.29 13.26 7.08
CA GLN A 121 -20.94 13.00 6.58
C GLN A 121 -20.78 11.57 6.03
N GLN A 122 -21.79 10.71 6.13
CA GLN A 122 -21.69 9.31 5.75
C GLN A 122 -21.32 9.11 4.26
N ALA A 123 -21.88 9.93 3.36
CA ALA A 123 -21.55 9.87 1.93
C ALA A 123 -20.10 10.32 1.66
N GLN A 124 -19.68 11.41 2.30
CA GLN A 124 -18.32 11.93 2.16
C GLN A 124 -17.28 10.96 2.74
N ALA A 125 -17.57 10.37 3.90
CA ALA A 125 -16.71 9.38 4.55
C ALA A 125 -16.54 8.11 3.69
N PHE A 126 -17.63 7.64 3.07
CA PHE A 126 -17.55 6.56 2.08
C PHE A 126 -16.66 6.94 0.89
N GLY A 127 -16.85 8.13 0.31
CA GLY A 127 -16.05 8.59 -0.82
C GLY A 127 -14.56 8.69 -0.50
N CYS A 128 -14.23 9.24 0.67
CA CYS A 128 -12.84 9.33 1.16
C CYS A 128 -12.23 7.95 1.41
N ALA A 129 -13.03 6.97 1.86
CA ALA A 129 -12.55 5.62 2.12
C ALA A 129 -12.25 4.86 0.82
N MET A 130 -13.04 5.08 -0.24
CA MET A 130 -12.73 4.56 -1.58
C MET A 130 -11.46 5.19 -2.17
N LEU A 131 -11.21 6.48 -1.93
CA LEU A 131 -9.94 7.10 -2.28
C LEU A 131 -8.76 6.54 -1.48
N ALA A 132 -8.93 6.28 -0.18
CA ALA A 132 -7.91 5.63 0.64
C ALA A 132 -7.59 4.22 0.10
N GLN A 133 -8.62 3.48 -0.32
CA GLN A 133 -8.44 2.18 -0.96
C GLN A 133 -7.72 2.30 -2.31
N LEU A 134 -8.01 3.35 -3.10
CA LEU A 134 -7.32 3.62 -4.36
C LEU A 134 -5.82 3.87 -4.13
N ALA A 135 -5.45 4.64 -3.11
CA ALA A 135 -4.04 4.82 -2.73
C ALA A 135 -3.37 3.50 -2.34
N SER A 136 -4.04 2.65 -1.56
CA SER A 136 -3.55 1.31 -1.23
C SER A 136 -3.38 0.44 -2.49
N LEU A 137 -4.28 0.54 -3.46
CA LEU A 137 -4.15 -0.16 -4.75
C LEU A 137 -2.96 0.37 -5.57
N CYS A 138 -2.70 1.68 -5.56
CA CYS A 138 -1.50 2.25 -6.19
C CYS A 138 -0.21 1.71 -5.55
N LEU A 139 -0.17 1.58 -4.22
CA LEU A 139 0.97 0.98 -3.52
C LEU A 139 1.10 -0.52 -3.84
N PHE A 140 -0.01 -1.24 -3.90
CA PHE A 140 -0.04 -2.64 -4.35
C PHE A 140 0.55 -2.81 -5.75
N ILE A 141 0.17 -1.93 -6.71
CA ILE A 141 0.75 -1.92 -8.06
C ILE A 141 2.26 -1.66 -7.99
N ALA A 142 2.72 -0.67 -7.24
CA ALA A 142 4.14 -0.34 -7.12
C ALA A 142 4.97 -1.49 -6.52
N ILE A 143 4.41 -2.21 -5.55
CA ILE A 143 5.03 -3.41 -4.97
C ILE A 143 5.15 -4.51 -6.03
N LEU A 144 4.09 -4.78 -6.78
CA LEU A 144 4.13 -5.76 -7.86
C LEU A 144 5.14 -5.39 -8.94
N SER A 145 5.24 -4.11 -9.33
CA SER A 145 6.26 -3.65 -10.28
C SER A 145 7.68 -3.92 -9.77
N THR A 146 7.88 -3.83 -8.45
CA THR A 146 9.19 -4.05 -7.80
C THR A 146 9.53 -5.54 -7.69
N THR A 147 8.54 -6.40 -7.43
CA THR A 147 8.76 -7.85 -7.27
C THR A 147 8.74 -8.60 -8.59
N SER A 148 7.82 -8.29 -9.50
CA SER A 148 7.71 -8.89 -10.83
C SER A 148 6.96 -7.99 -11.81
N ILE A 149 7.72 -7.29 -12.65
CA ILE A 149 7.15 -6.43 -13.70
C ILE A 149 6.26 -7.22 -14.69
N ALA A 150 6.62 -8.47 -14.97
CA ALA A 150 5.85 -9.35 -15.86
C ALA A 150 4.46 -9.67 -15.29
N LEU A 151 4.38 -10.01 -13.99
CA LEU A 151 3.10 -10.26 -13.33
C LEU A 151 2.26 -8.99 -13.27
N MET A 152 2.87 -7.85 -12.94
CA MET A 152 2.20 -6.55 -12.92
C MET A 152 1.61 -6.21 -14.30
N LEU A 153 2.37 -6.39 -15.39
CA LEU A 153 1.89 -6.10 -16.75
C LEU A 153 0.74 -7.02 -17.15
N SER A 154 0.81 -8.30 -16.77
CA SER A 154 -0.28 -9.25 -17.01
C SER A 154 -1.58 -8.90 -16.24
N MET A 155 -1.46 -8.14 -15.15
CA MET A 155 -2.57 -7.66 -14.32
C MET A 155 -2.94 -6.21 -14.59
N ALA A 156 -2.35 -5.56 -15.60
CA ALA A 156 -2.55 -4.13 -15.83
C ALA A 156 -4.03 -3.79 -16.08
N LEU A 157 -4.72 -4.53 -16.96
CA LEU A 157 -6.13 -4.28 -17.23
C LEU A 157 -7.01 -4.56 -15.99
N PRO A 158 -6.88 -5.69 -15.27
CA PRO A 158 -7.61 -5.91 -14.02
C PRO A 158 -7.39 -4.85 -12.95
N LEU A 159 -6.17 -4.36 -12.78
CA LEU A 159 -5.86 -3.33 -11.80
C LEU A 159 -6.38 -1.95 -12.22
N LEU A 160 -6.40 -1.65 -13.53
CA LEU A 160 -7.03 -0.44 -14.06
C LEU A 160 -8.56 -0.45 -13.87
N VAL A 161 -9.21 -1.58 -14.13
CA VAL A 161 -10.65 -1.73 -13.90
C VAL A 161 -10.96 -1.62 -12.40
N ALA A 162 -10.18 -2.26 -11.53
CA ALA A 162 -10.28 -2.10 -10.08
C ALA A 162 -10.17 -0.63 -9.64
N ALA A 163 -9.17 0.08 -10.15
CA ALA A 163 -8.97 1.50 -9.87
C ALA A 163 -10.16 2.34 -10.35
N LEU A 164 -10.68 2.07 -11.55
CA LEU A 164 -11.85 2.76 -12.08
C LEU A 164 -13.09 2.53 -11.20
N CYS A 165 -13.34 1.29 -10.76
CA CYS A 165 -14.45 0.98 -9.84
C CYS A 165 -14.34 1.79 -8.54
N LEU A 166 -13.14 1.90 -7.97
CA LEU A 166 -12.91 2.71 -6.75
C LEU A 166 -13.12 4.20 -7.00
N VAL A 167 -12.67 4.74 -8.14
CA VAL A 167 -12.87 6.15 -8.50
C VAL A 167 -14.35 6.46 -8.69
N LEU A 168 -15.07 5.61 -9.42
CA LEU A 168 -16.51 5.75 -9.63
C LEU A 168 -17.28 5.65 -8.30
N ALA A 169 -16.93 4.68 -7.45
CA ALA A 169 -17.50 4.57 -6.11
C ALA A 169 -17.21 5.83 -5.27
N ALA A 170 -15.96 6.31 -5.27
CA ALA A 170 -15.59 7.53 -4.58
C ALA A 170 -16.40 8.75 -5.05
N ALA A 171 -16.60 8.89 -6.37
CA ALA A 171 -17.36 9.98 -6.96
C ALA A 171 -18.81 10.01 -6.44
N THR A 172 -19.47 8.85 -6.30
CA THR A 172 -20.85 8.81 -5.75
C THR A 172 -20.95 9.35 -4.32
N GLY A 173 -19.92 9.13 -3.50
CA GLY A 173 -19.87 9.67 -2.12
C GLY A 173 -19.50 11.15 -2.06
N LEU A 174 -18.65 11.61 -2.97
CA LEU A 174 -18.11 12.98 -2.97
C LEU A 174 -18.99 13.98 -3.71
N LEU A 175 -19.72 13.55 -4.75
CA LEU A 175 -20.65 14.40 -5.51
C LEU A 175 -21.95 14.67 -4.73
N ASN A 176 -22.35 13.75 -3.85
CA ASN A 176 -23.51 13.90 -2.98
C ASN A 176 -23.21 14.69 -1.69
N ARG A 177 -22.11 15.45 -1.66
CA ARG A 177 -21.67 16.18 -0.48
C ARG A 177 -22.56 17.41 -0.23
N GLN A 178 -23.17 17.47 0.95
CA GLN A 178 -23.64 18.74 1.50
C GLN A 178 -22.43 19.56 1.92
N LYS A 179 -22.44 20.88 1.66
CA LYS A 179 -21.34 21.82 1.97
C LYS A 179 -21.16 21.98 3.49
N THR A 180 -20.70 20.95 4.17
CA THR A 180 -20.26 21.03 5.56
C THR A 180 -18.74 20.82 5.54
N ALA A 181 -18.02 21.89 5.85
CA ALA A 181 -16.56 21.91 5.91
C ALA A 181 -16.12 21.58 7.33
N THR A 182 -16.23 20.32 7.72
CA THR A 182 -15.61 19.84 8.96
C THR A 182 -14.16 19.46 8.65
N GLN A 183 -13.23 20.16 9.29
CA GLN A 183 -11.82 19.78 9.30
C GLN A 183 -11.67 18.65 10.32
N THR A 184 -11.88 17.40 9.92
CA THR A 184 -11.37 16.28 10.70
C THR A 184 -9.86 16.25 10.54
N GLU A 185 -9.15 16.62 11.60
CA GLU A 185 -7.75 16.27 11.75
C GLU A 185 -7.68 14.74 11.86
N PHE A 186 -7.09 14.10 10.87
CA PHE A 186 -6.63 12.73 11.07
C PHE A 186 -5.45 12.83 12.04
N GLU A 187 -5.60 12.27 13.24
CA GLU A 187 -4.44 12.02 14.09
C GLU A 187 -3.55 11.00 13.37
N THR A 188 -2.59 11.51 12.60
CA THR A 188 -1.57 10.69 11.97
C THR A 188 -0.56 10.31 13.06
N GLU A 189 -0.91 9.30 13.86
CA GLU A 189 0.04 8.74 14.82
C GLU A 189 1.28 8.21 14.09
N ARG A 190 2.44 8.37 14.72
CA ARG A 190 3.78 8.17 14.12
C ARG A 190 3.91 6.82 13.42
N VAL A 191 4.00 6.83 12.09
CA VAL A 191 4.15 5.59 11.29
C VAL A 191 5.61 5.17 11.09
N PHE A 192 6.54 6.11 11.22
CA PHE A 192 7.95 5.84 10.98
C PHE A 192 8.72 5.53 12.26
N LYS A 193 8.77 4.24 12.56
CA LYS A 193 9.77 3.67 13.45
C LYS A 193 10.51 2.59 12.68
N LEU A 194 11.83 2.52 12.84
CA LEU A 194 12.64 1.41 12.33
C LEU A 194 12.04 0.04 12.75
N SER A 195 11.44 -0.01 13.94
CA SER A 195 10.71 -1.17 14.44
C SER A 195 9.51 -1.57 13.57
N THR A 196 8.76 -0.61 13.01
CA THR A 196 7.62 -0.89 12.12
C THR A 196 8.10 -1.42 10.78
N ALA A 197 9.16 -0.84 10.22
CA ALA A 197 9.77 -1.33 8.98
C ALA A 197 10.33 -2.75 9.14
N LEU A 198 11.00 -3.03 10.24
CA LEU A 198 11.47 -4.38 10.61
C LEU A 198 10.31 -5.35 10.84
N LEU A 199 9.21 -4.90 11.45
CA LEU A 199 8.02 -5.73 11.63
C LEU A 199 7.40 -6.10 10.29
N ILE A 200 7.25 -5.14 9.36
CA ILE A 200 6.77 -5.39 8.00
C ILE A 200 7.72 -6.33 7.24
N ALA A 201 9.04 -6.11 7.35
CA ALA A 201 10.04 -7.00 6.76
C ALA A 201 9.90 -8.43 7.31
N GLY A 202 9.72 -8.57 8.62
CA GLY A 202 9.53 -9.83 9.31
C GLY A 202 8.23 -10.53 8.93
N THR A 203 7.12 -9.80 8.78
CA THR A 203 5.85 -10.39 8.32
C THR A 203 5.95 -10.84 6.86
N ILE A 204 6.57 -10.05 5.98
CA ILE A 204 6.83 -10.47 4.59
C ILE A 204 7.70 -11.73 4.56
N ALA A 205 8.80 -11.76 5.32
CA ALA A 205 9.70 -12.91 5.39
C ALA A 205 8.98 -14.16 5.90
N LEU A 206 8.19 -14.03 6.98
CA LEU A 206 7.38 -15.11 7.53
C LEU A 206 6.40 -15.63 6.48
N MET A 207 5.68 -14.74 5.79
CA MET A 207 4.70 -15.13 4.78
C MET A 207 5.33 -15.74 3.53
N LEU A 208 6.55 -15.33 3.16
CA LEU A 208 7.34 -15.97 2.10
C LEU A 208 7.72 -17.40 2.47
N VAL A 209 8.26 -17.62 3.68
CA VAL A 209 8.63 -18.96 4.16
C VAL A 209 7.40 -19.86 4.27
N LEU A 210 6.31 -19.36 4.86
CA LEU A 210 5.05 -20.10 4.95
C LEU A 210 4.47 -20.41 3.57
N GLY A 211 4.50 -19.45 2.65
CA GLY A 211 4.03 -19.63 1.27
C GLY A 211 4.84 -20.69 0.53
N ALA A 212 6.17 -20.64 0.60
CA ALA A 212 7.06 -21.63 0.00
C ALA A 212 6.87 -23.02 0.61
N TRP A 213 6.72 -23.11 1.93
CA TRP A 213 6.48 -24.37 2.62
C TRP A 213 5.14 -24.99 2.24
N LEU A 214 4.07 -24.19 2.16
CA LEU A 214 2.76 -24.64 1.71
C LEU A 214 2.75 -24.99 0.22
N GLN A 215 3.51 -24.29 -0.62
CA GLN A 215 3.72 -24.67 -2.03
C GLN A 215 4.34 -26.06 -2.14
N HIS A 216 5.31 -26.38 -1.27
CA HIS A 216 5.99 -27.67 -1.29
C HIS A 216 5.08 -28.84 -0.84
N ILE A 217 4.21 -28.62 0.15
CA ILE A 217 3.34 -29.68 0.69
C ILE A 217 2.03 -29.80 -0.10
N PHE A 218 1.39 -28.67 -0.42
CA PHE A 218 0.03 -28.62 -0.96
C PHE A 218 -0.03 -28.10 -2.42
N GLY A 219 1.12 -27.85 -3.04
CA GLY A 219 1.19 -27.27 -4.39
C GLY A 219 0.58 -25.88 -4.47
N SER A 220 0.19 -25.49 -5.67
CA SER A 220 -0.39 -24.17 -5.98
C SER A 220 -1.60 -23.79 -5.14
N THR A 221 -2.42 -24.77 -4.75
CA THR A 221 -3.61 -24.54 -3.91
C THR A 221 -3.21 -24.08 -2.51
N GLY A 222 -2.12 -24.65 -1.96
CA GLY A 222 -1.56 -24.24 -0.68
C GLY A 222 -1.16 -22.77 -0.67
N VAL A 223 -0.55 -22.29 -1.77
CA VAL A 223 -0.17 -20.88 -1.91
C VAL A 223 -1.38 -19.96 -1.99
N LEU A 224 -2.44 -20.32 -2.71
CA LEU A 224 -3.64 -19.48 -2.79
C LEU A 224 -4.31 -19.32 -1.42
N VAL A 225 -4.40 -20.42 -0.66
CA VAL A 225 -4.94 -20.39 0.71
C VAL A 225 -4.03 -19.55 1.62
N ALA A 226 -2.72 -19.75 1.57
CA ALA A 226 -1.76 -18.96 2.33
C ALA A 226 -1.87 -17.45 2.03
N ALA A 227 -1.95 -17.12 0.75
CA ALA A 227 -2.08 -15.75 0.27
C ALA A 227 -3.41 -15.12 0.73
N ALA A 228 -4.51 -15.88 0.73
CA ALA A 228 -5.78 -15.44 1.27
C ALA A 228 -5.67 -15.07 2.76
N PHE A 229 -5.13 -15.96 3.59
CA PHE A 229 -4.97 -15.70 5.03
C PHE A 229 -3.99 -14.56 5.30
N ALA A 230 -2.87 -14.50 4.58
CA ALA A 230 -1.90 -13.42 4.71
C ALA A 230 -2.53 -12.05 4.39
N ALA A 231 -3.37 -11.98 3.35
CA ALA A 231 -4.02 -10.75 2.92
C ALA A 231 -5.12 -10.25 3.87
N LEU A 232 -5.66 -11.10 4.75
CA LEU A 232 -6.52 -10.67 5.85
C LEU A 232 -5.77 -9.79 6.85
N ALA A 233 -4.49 -10.11 7.09
CA ALA A 233 -3.64 -9.37 8.00
C ALA A 233 -2.99 -8.16 7.33
N GLU A 234 -2.30 -8.38 6.20
CA GLU A 234 -1.62 -7.32 5.45
C GLU A 234 -1.58 -7.61 3.95
N LEU A 235 -2.30 -6.79 3.18
CA LEU A 235 -2.46 -6.89 1.73
C LEU A 235 -1.12 -6.79 0.99
N HIS A 236 -0.29 -5.81 1.38
CA HIS A 236 0.93 -5.48 0.65
C HIS A 236 2.00 -6.57 0.79
N ALA A 237 2.08 -7.18 1.98
CA ALA A 237 2.99 -8.27 2.26
C ALA A 237 2.62 -9.54 1.48
N ALA A 238 1.32 -9.86 1.41
CA ALA A 238 0.83 -10.98 0.61
C ALA A 238 1.14 -10.79 -0.89
N ALA A 239 0.95 -9.58 -1.41
CA ALA A 239 1.26 -9.23 -2.80
C ALA A 239 2.76 -9.39 -3.12
N ALA A 240 3.61 -8.88 -2.24
CA ALA A 240 5.06 -8.99 -2.37
C ALA A 240 5.50 -10.46 -2.36
N SER A 241 4.94 -11.26 -1.45
CA SER A 241 5.25 -12.68 -1.32
C SER A 241 4.88 -13.47 -2.58
N LEU A 242 3.64 -13.30 -3.06
CA LEU A 242 3.18 -13.96 -4.29
C LEU A 242 3.97 -13.51 -5.52
N GLY A 243 4.31 -12.22 -5.61
CA GLY A 243 5.13 -11.67 -6.68
C GLY A 243 6.54 -12.26 -6.72
N GLN A 244 7.16 -12.48 -5.57
CA GLN A 244 8.47 -13.14 -5.47
C GLN A 244 8.40 -14.63 -5.83
N LEU A 245 7.40 -15.36 -5.34
CA LEU A 245 7.17 -16.77 -5.69
C LEU A 245 6.93 -16.97 -7.20
N PHE A 246 6.28 -16.01 -7.86
CA PHE A 246 6.15 -16.01 -9.32
C PHE A 246 7.49 -15.69 -9.99
N ALA A 247 8.22 -14.69 -9.50
CA ALA A 247 9.52 -14.30 -10.06
C ALA A 247 10.59 -15.39 -9.95
N SER A 248 10.53 -16.25 -8.92
CA SER A 248 11.42 -17.41 -8.75
C SER A 248 11.06 -18.59 -9.67
N GLY A 249 9.96 -18.51 -10.43
CA GLY A 249 9.47 -19.61 -11.27
C GLY A 249 8.74 -20.70 -10.49
N SER A 250 8.46 -20.49 -9.20
CA SER A 250 7.79 -21.47 -8.34
C SER A 250 6.27 -21.53 -8.55
N LEU A 251 5.70 -20.52 -9.23
CA LEU A 251 4.27 -20.42 -9.53
C LEU A 251 4.01 -20.18 -11.03
N PRO A 252 3.10 -20.95 -11.65
CA PRO A 252 2.58 -20.64 -12.98
C PRO A 252 1.84 -19.29 -13.03
N LEU A 253 1.90 -18.61 -14.17
CA LEU A 253 1.25 -17.30 -14.37
C LEU A 253 -0.25 -17.29 -14.03
N PRO A 254 -1.10 -18.22 -14.52
CA PRO A 254 -2.53 -18.18 -14.22
C PRO A 254 -2.82 -18.27 -12.72
N ILE A 255 -2.02 -19.04 -11.99
CA ILE A 255 -2.16 -19.22 -10.54
C ILE A 255 -1.76 -17.95 -9.80
N ALA A 256 -0.68 -17.29 -10.22
CA ALA A 256 -0.28 -16.00 -9.65
C ALA A 256 -1.36 -14.92 -9.90
N GLN A 257 -1.98 -14.90 -11.08
CA GLN A 257 -3.06 -13.97 -11.40
C GLN A 257 -4.28 -14.16 -10.51
N TRP A 258 -4.78 -15.40 -10.38
CA TRP A 258 -5.86 -15.72 -9.45
C TRP A 258 -5.48 -15.48 -7.99
N GLY A 259 -4.22 -15.72 -7.63
CA GLY A 259 -3.69 -15.41 -6.30
C GLY A 259 -3.78 -13.93 -5.96
N LEU A 260 -3.46 -13.03 -6.90
CA LEU A 260 -3.62 -11.59 -6.69
C LEU A 260 -5.08 -11.18 -6.51
N LEU A 261 -6.01 -11.78 -7.27
CA LEU A 261 -7.44 -11.56 -7.06
C LEU A 261 -7.92 -12.06 -5.70
N VAL A 262 -7.47 -13.25 -5.27
CA VAL A 262 -7.78 -13.80 -3.94
C VAL A 262 -7.25 -12.90 -2.83
N ILE A 263 -6.04 -12.35 -3.01
CA ILE A 263 -5.46 -11.37 -2.09
C ILE A 263 -6.33 -10.11 -2.00
N LEU A 264 -6.74 -9.54 -3.13
CA LEU A 264 -7.62 -8.36 -3.16
C LEU A 264 -8.99 -8.65 -2.53
N ALA A 265 -9.59 -9.81 -2.85
CA ALA A 265 -10.85 -10.27 -2.29
C ALA A 265 -10.78 -10.46 -0.77
N SER A 266 -9.73 -11.11 -0.28
CA SER A 266 -9.50 -11.32 1.14
C SER A 266 -9.36 -10.00 1.89
N SER A 267 -8.55 -9.07 1.38
CA SER A 267 -8.41 -7.75 1.99
C SER A 267 -9.71 -6.95 1.96
N ALA A 268 -10.49 -7.06 0.88
CA ALA A 268 -11.81 -6.47 0.76
C ALA A 268 -12.78 -7.00 1.82
N ILE A 269 -12.78 -8.31 2.08
CA ILE A 269 -13.58 -8.93 3.14
C ILE A 269 -13.18 -8.40 4.51
N ALA A 270 -11.89 -8.42 4.85
CA ALA A 270 -11.40 -7.92 6.14
C ALA A 270 -11.80 -6.45 6.39
N LYS A 271 -11.62 -5.60 5.38
CA LYS A 271 -12.00 -4.18 5.42
C LYS A 271 -13.51 -3.97 5.51
N SER A 272 -14.30 -4.81 4.85
CA SER A 272 -15.76 -4.79 4.94
C SER A 272 -16.23 -5.12 6.36
N VAL A 273 -15.68 -6.17 6.98
CA VAL A 273 -15.96 -6.53 8.38
C VAL A 273 -15.62 -5.36 9.32
N LEU A 274 -14.45 -4.76 9.15
CA LEU A 274 -14.04 -3.59 9.94
C LEU A 274 -15.01 -2.41 9.75
N ALA A 275 -15.43 -2.13 8.51
CA ALA A 275 -16.37 -1.06 8.21
C ALA A 275 -17.73 -1.29 8.90
N PHE A 276 -18.24 -2.52 8.95
CA PHE A 276 -19.44 -2.87 9.71
C PHE A 276 -19.25 -2.66 11.22
N ALA A 277 -18.12 -3.14 11.76
CA ALA A 277 -17.83 -3.06 13.19
C ALA A 277 -17.72 -1.61 13.69
N VAL A 278 -17.06 -0.74 12.90
CA VAL A 278 -16.74 0.62 13.33
C VAL A 278 -17.79 1.64 12.85
N GLY A 279 -18.19 1.59 11.58
CA GLY A 279 -19.08 2.58 10.96
C GLY A 279 -20.56 2.19 10.94
N GLY A 280 -20.92 0.99 11.41
CA GLY A 280 -22.29 0.50 11.43
C GLY A 280 -22.80 0.02 10.06
N VAL A 281 -24.06 -0.43 10.03
CA VAL A 281 -24.63 -1.17 8.89
C VAL A 281 -24.65 -0.33 7.60
N LYS A 282 -25.07 0.93 7.65
CA LYS A 282 -25.18 1.76 6.43
C LYS A 282 -23.81 2.09 5.80
N TYR A 283 -22.78 2.32 6.62
CA TYR A 283 -21.42 2.55 6.12
C TYR A 283 -20.79 1.24 5.64
N GLY A 284 -20.90 0.17 6.43
CA GLY A 284 -20.39 -1.15 6.11
C GLY A 284 -20.94 -1.71 4.79
N THR A 285 -22.24 -1.57 4.53
CA THR A 285 -22.83 -2.03 3.25
C THR A 285 -22.28 -1.26 2.05
N ARG A 286 -22.16 0.07 2.14
CA ARG A 286 -21.60 0.90 1.05
C ARG A 286 -20.14 0.56 0.78
N ILE A 287 -19.32 0.44 1.81
CA ILE A 287 -17.91 0.01 1.69
C ILE A 287 -17.84 -1.38 1.05
N SER A 288 -18.63 -2.34 1.53
CA SER A 288 -18.65 -3.70 1.00
C SER A 288 -19.03 -3.73 -0.47
N LEU A 289 -20.02 -2.94 -0.90
CA LEU A 289 -20.41 -2.84 -2.31
C LEU A 289 -19.31 -2.20 -3.17
N GLY A 290 -18.65 -1.16 -2.69
CA GLY A 290 -17.54 -0.51 -3.40
C GLY A 290 -16.30 -1.41 -3.52
N LEU A 291 -15.98 -2.17 -2.48
CA LEU A 291 -14.89 -3.14 -2.51
C LEU A 291 -15.25 -4.39 -3.33
N ALA A 292 -16.51 -4.84 -3.27
CA ALA A 292 -16.99 -5.92 -4.11
C ALA A 292 -16.94 -5.54 -5.59
N SER A 293 -17.33 -4.32 -5.97
CA SER A 293 -17.26 -3.86 -7.36
C SER A 293 -15.82 -3.78 -7.88
N MET A 294 -14.87 -3.37 -7.02
CA MET A 294 -13.44 -3.43 -7.34
C MET A 294 -12.98 -4.86 -7.65
N VAL A 295 -13.31 -5.81 -6.78
CA VAL A 295 -12.87 -7.21 -6.91
C VAL A 295 -13.55 -7.91 -8.09
N THR A 296 -14.86 -7.71 -8.28
CA THR A 296 -15.59 -8.31 -9.40
C THR A 296 -15.20 -7.69 -10.73
N GLY A 297 -14.98 -6.37 -10.79
CA GLY A 297 -14.44 -5.70 -11.97
C GLY A 297 -13.09 -6.27 -12.38
N ALA A 298 -12.16 -6.41 -11.42
CA ALA A 298 -10.87 -7.04 -11.66
C ALA A 298 -11.02 -8.50 -12.13
N GLY A 299 -11.87 -9.29 -11.46
CA GLY A 299 -12.11 -10.70 -11.79
C GLY A 299 -12.70 -10.91 -13.18
N LEU A 300 -13.72 -10.14 -13.55
CA LEU A 300 -14.34 -10.20 -14.88
C LEU A 300 -13.37 -9.81 -15.99
N SER A 301 -12.57 -8.77 -15.76
CA SER A 301 -11.56 -8.36 -16.74
C SER A 301 -10.42 -9.39 -16.87
N LEU A 302 -10.09 -10.13 -15.80
CA LEU A 302 -9.12 -11.22 -15.89
C LEU A 302 -9.68 -12.39 -16.72
N LEU A 303 -10.92 -12.78 -16.46
CA LEU A 303 -11.62 -13.82 -17.23
C LEU A 303 -11.77 -13.48 -18.71
N TRP A 304 -11.75 -12.19 -19.06
CA TRP A 304 -11.82 -11.74 -20.44
C TRP A 304 -10.49 -11.82 -21.19
N ILE A 305 -9.35 -11.79 -20.47
CA ILE A 305 -8.01 -11.84 -21.05
C ILE A 305 -7.43 -13.26 -21.08
N GLY A 306 -7.80 -14.11 -20.12
CA GLY A 306 -7.33 -15.49 -19.97
C GLY A 306 -8.11 -16.49 -20.80
#